data_AF-A0A1H4F268-F1
#
_entry.id   AF-A0A1H4F268-F1
#
_cell.length_a   1.000
_cell.length_b   1.000
_cell.length_c   1.000
_cell.angle_alpha   90.00
_cell.angle_beta   90.00
_cell.angle_gamma   90.00
#
_symmetry.space_group_name_H-M   'P 1'
#
loop_
_entity.id
_entity.type
_entity.pdbx_description
1 polymer ?
#
loop_
_entity_poly.entity_id
_entity_poly.type
_entity_poly.pdbx_seq_one_letter_code
_entity_poly.pdbx_strand_id
1 'polypeptide(L)'
;MKRFILILVALLVVATGFAQPKKVNLDIKALKELVGVATYEKVDSLLGFQTTLESGEKVFQGLNEYEKMLLAYRCRFNEKNILQSVEFVSRSFFGYHMDLVMTYKIKPKWERYNSENMPTLARFEWEGRKIVIDFDAQTIIVYKPKSDAR
;
A
#
# COMPACT_ATOMS: atom_id res chain seq x y z
N MET A 1 11.53 -54.15 -6.34
CA MET A 1 11.26 -52.98 -5.47
C MET A 1 11.94 -51.71 -6.01
N LYS A 2 11.53 -51.19 -7.18
CA LYS A 2 12.13 -49.96 -7.76
C LYS A 2 11.20 -49.17 -8.69
N ARG A 3 9.89 -49.47 -8.69
CA ARG A 3 8.90 -48.83 -9.59
C ARG A 3 7.80 -48.05 -8.88
N PHE A 4 7.77 -48.02 -7.55
CA PHE A 4 6.70 -47.36 -6.78
C PHE A 4 7.07 -45.99 -6.18
N ILE A 5 8.32 -45.53 -6.33
CA ILE A 5 8.76 -44.25 -5.71
C ILE A 5 8.52 -43.05 -6.64
N LEU A 6 8.38 -43.27 -7.96
CA LEU A 6 8.24 -42.17 -8.93
C LEU A 6 6.86 -41.50 -8.91
N ILE A 7 5.83 -42.15 -8.36
CA ILE A 7 4.48 -41.55 -8.28
C ILE A 7 4.34 -40.66 -7.03
N LEU A 8 5.15 -40.87 -5.98
CA LEU A 8 5.08 -40.03 -4.78
C LEU A 8 5.74 -38.66 -4.97
N VAL A 9 6.68 -38.52 -5.90
CA VAL A 9 7.37 -37.25 -6.16
C VAL A 9 6.56 -36.36 -7.11
N ALA A 10 5.71 -36.93 -7.97
CA ALA A 10 4.82 -36.16 -8.83
C ALA A 10 3.65 -35.49 -8.06
N LEU A 11 3.31 -36.00 -6.87
CA LEU A 11 2.30 -35.36 -5.99
C LEU A 11 2.87 -34.25 -5.11
N LEU A 12 4.19 -34.09 -5.01
CA LEU A 12 4.80 -33.04 -4.19
C LEU A 12 5.03 -31.71 -4.93
N VAL A 13 4.89 -31.67 -6.27
CA VAL A 13 5.23 -30.49 -7.08
C VAL A 13 4.06 -29.52 -7.28
N VAL A 14 2.86 -29.83 -6.77
CA VAL A 14 1.69 -28.93 -6.85
C VAL A 14 1.43 -28.17 -5.54
N ALA A 15 2.26 -28.38 -4.50
CA ALA A 15 2.09 -27.76 -3.20
C ALA A 15 3.08 -26.63 -2.87
N THR A 16 3.92 -26.16 -3.80
CA THR A 16 4.36 -24.76 -3.73
C THR A 16 3.22 -23.91 -4.23
N GLY A 17 2.18 -23.84 -3.40
CA GLY A 17 1.20 -22.78 -3.48
C GLY A 17 1.99 -21.49 -3.41
N PHE A 18 2.20 -20.85 -4.57
CA PHE A 18 2.07 -19.41 -4.63
C PHE A 18 0.71 -19.16 -4.01
N ALA A 19 0.70 -18.91 -2.70
CA ALA A 19 -0.47 -18.43 -2.01
C ALA A 19 -0.86 -17.23 -2.83
N GLN A 20 -1.94 -17.36 -3.62
CA GLN A 20 -2.51 -16.19 -4.25
C GLN A 20 -2.70 -15.22 -3.08
N PRO A 21 -2.08 -14.02 -3.13
CA PRO A 21 -2.16 -13.08 -2.04
C PRO A 21 -3.63 -13.01 -1.66
N LYS A 22 -3.93 -13.23 -0.37
CA LYS A 22 -5.30 -13.21 0.11
C LYS A 22 -5.88 -11.92 -0.43
N LYS A 23 -6.88 -11.99 -1.33
CA LYS A 23 -7.40 -10.84 -2.09
C LYS A 23 -8.06 -9.86 -1.11
N VAL A 24 -7.25 -9.15 -0.35
CA VAL A 24 -7.65 -8.08 0.52
C VAL A 24 -7.66 -6.87 -0.37
N ASN A 25 -8.85 -6.39 -0.69
CA ASN A 25 -8.99 -5.16 -1.43
C ASN A 25 -8.47 -4.03 -0.54
N LEU A 26 -7.46 -3.33 -1.02
CA LEU A 26 -6.85 -2.23 -0.28
C LEU A 26 -7.63 -0.94 -0.54
N ASP A 27 -8.42 -0.54 0.45
CA ASP A 27 -8.95 0.81 0.57
C ASP A 27 -7.99 1.73 1.37
N ILE A 28 -8.36 3.00 1.50
CA ILE A 28 -7.52 3.97 2.21
C ILE A 28 -7.39 3.68 3.71
N LYS A 29 -8.43 3.10 4.32
CA LYS A 29 -8.46 2.78 5.74
C LYS A 29 -7.52 1.60 6.03
N ALA A 30 -7.59 0.54 5.25
CA ALA A 30 -6.71 -0.62 5.33
C ALA A 30 -5.24 -0.20 5.20
N LEU A 31 -4.92 0.63 4.21
CA LEU A 31 -3.57 1.18 4.03
C LEU A 31 -3.10 1.99 5.25
N LYS A 32 -3.96 2.85 5.79
CA LYS A 32 -3.69 3.63 7.02
C LYS A 32 -3.43 2.73 8.23
N GLU A 33 -4.19 1.66 8.39
CA GLU A 33 -4.07 0.73 9.52
C GLU A 33 -2.79 -0.10 9.46
N LEU A 34 -2.29 -0.42 8.26
CA LEU A 34 -1.00 -1.10 8.10
C LEU A 34 0.17 -0.19 8.46
N VAL A 35 0.10 1.09 8.08
CA VAL A 35 1.20 2.04 8.27
C VAL A 35 1.47 2.30 9.76
N GLY A 36 2.72 2.05 10.15
CA GLY A 36 3.24 2.17 11.50
C GLY A 36 3.00 0.97 12.40
N VAL A 37 2.44 -0.13 11.87
CA VAL A 37 2.04 -1.34 12.63
C VAL A 37 2.48 -2.62 11.93
N ALA A 38 2.21 -2.75 10.64
CA ALA A 38 2.45 -3.99 9.90
C ALA A 38 3.95 -4.27 9.74
N THR A 39 4.34 -5.51 9.99
CA THR A 39 5.69 -6.01 9.69
C THR A 39 5.83 -6.28 8.18
N TYR A 40 7.06 -6.45 7.72
CA TYR A 40 7.34 -6.90 6.36
C TYR A 40 6.55 -8.17 6.00
N GLU A 41 6.59 -9.19 6.84
CA GLU A 41 5.93 -10.48 6.59
C GLU A 41 4.41 -10.30 6.49
N LYS A 42 3.84 -9.40 7.30
CA LYS A 42 2.42 -9.08 7.21
C LYS A 42 2.08 -8.42 5.88
N VAL A 43 2.90 -7.47 5.41
CA VAL A 43 2.69 -6.80 4.12
C VAL A 43 2.83 -7.79 2.97
N ASP A 44 3.86 -8.63 2.97
CA ASP A 44 4.10 -9.66 1.95
C ASP A 44 2.99 -10.73 1.93
N SER A 45 2.39 -11.05 3.08
CA SER A 45 1.25 -11.98 3.12
C SER A 45 -0.04 -11.39 2.51
N LEU A 46 -0.15 -10.07 2.46
CA LEU A 46 -1.31 -9.35 1.93
C LEU A 46 -1.11 -8.94 0.47
N LEU A 47 0.13 -8.60 0.10
CA LEU A 47 0.54 -8.06 -1.18
C LEU A 47 1.69 -8.90 -1.72
N GLY A 48 1.67 -9.26 -3.00
CA GLY A 48 2.76 -10.02 -3.58
C GLY A 48 4.00 -9.14 -3.77
N PHE A 49 5.09 -9.41 -3.04
CA PHE A 49 6.38 -8.77 -3.27
C PHE A 49 6.82 -8.93 -4.74
N GLN A 50 7.33 -7.84 -5.31
CA GLN A 50 7.79 -7.79 -6.70
C GLN A 50 9.30 -7.57 -6.78
N THR A 51 9.79 -6.49 -6.17
CA THR A 51 11.19 -6.09 -6.27
C THR A 51 11.59 -5.12 -5.16
N THR A 52 12.89 -4.87 -5.02
CA THR A 52 13.44 -3.78 -4.21
C THR A 52 14.11 -2.77 -5.14
N LEU A 53 13.76 -1.50 -4.99
CA LEU A 53 14.38 -0.40 -5.73
C LEU A 53 15.79 -0.12 -5.20
N GLU A 54 16.63 0.55 -5.99
CA GLU A 54 17.96 1.00 -5.55
C GLU A 54 17.92 1.91 -4.33
N SER A 55 16.81 2.64 -4.13
CA SER A 55 16.54 3.45 -2.94
C SER A 55 16.33 2.62 -1.65
N GLY A 56 16.28 1.29 -1.75
CA GLY A 56 15.94 0.37 -0.66
C GLY A 56 14.44 0.21 -0.41
N GLU A 57 13.59 0.93 -1.14
CA GLU A 57 12.14 0.80 -1.06
C GLU A 57 11.68 -0.49 -1.73
N LYS A 58 10.70 -1.16 -1.13
CA LYS A 58 10.19 -2.44 -1.60
C LYS A 58 8.89 -2.23 -2.34
N VAL A 59 8.76 -2.79 -3.54
CA VAL A 59 7.55 -2.72 -4.34
C VAL A 59 6.77 -4.01 -4.17
N PHE A 60 5.50 -3.86 -3.81
CA PHE A 60 4.52 -4.93 -3.71
C PHE A 60 3.41 -4.71 -4.71
N GLN A 61 2.67 -5.76 -5.04
CA GLN A 61 1.49 -5.69 -5.87
C GLN A 61 0.26 -6.19 -5.11
N GLY A 62 -0.85 -5.45 -5.20
CA GLY A 62 -2.08 -5.80 -4.51
C GLY A 62 -3.33 -5.31 -5.23
N LEU A 63 -4.48 -5.90 -4.93
CA LEU A 63 -5.75 -5.53 -5.53
C LEU A 63 -6.28 -4.24 -4.88
N ASN A 64 -6.45 -3.21 -5.70
CA ASN A 64 -6.94 -1.92 -5.27
C ASN A 64 -8.48 -1.93 -5.19
N GLU A 65 -9.05 -1.40 -4.10
CA GLU A 65 -10.50 -1.40 -3.92
C GLU A 65 -11.24 -0.49 -4.89
N TYR A 66 -10.67 0.67 -5.26
CA TYR A 66 -11.35 1.66 -6.10
C TYR A 66 -11.25 1.29 -7.58
N GLU A 67 -10.09 0.81 -8.02
CA GLU A 67 -9.84 0.48 -9.43
C GLU A 67 -10.17 -0.97 -9.78
N LYS A 68 -10.40 -1.84 -8.78
CA LYS A 68 -10.64 -3.28 -8.96
C LYS A 68 -9.55 -3.97 -9.78
N MET A 69 -8.33 -3.45 -9.73
CA MET A 69 -7.16 -3.97 -10.43
C MET A 69 -5.90 -3.98 -9.55
N LEU A 70 -4.86 -4.68 -10.02
CA LEU A 70 -3.59 -4.75 -9.32
C LEU A 70 -2.81 -3.45 -9.49
N LEU A 71 -2.44 -2.81 -8.37
CA LEU A 71 -1.55 -1.66 -8.35
C LEU A 71 -0.21 -2.01 -7.71
N ALA A 72 0.82 -1.25 -8.08
CA ALA A 72 2.13 -1.30 -7.45
C ALA A 72 2.17 -0.35 -6.24
N TYR A 73 2.51 -0.89 -5.08
CA TYR A 73 2.65 -0.19 -3.82
C TYR A 73 4.12 -0.14 -3.43
N ARG A 74 4.69 1.07 -3.44
CA ARG A 74 6.04 1.33 -2.97
C ARG A 74 6.01 1.50 -1.45
N CYS A 75 6.65 0.58 -0.75
CA CYS A 75 6.65 0.47 0.70
C CYS A 75 8.05 0.76 1.26
N ARG A 76 8.10 1.58 2.30
CA ARG A 76 9.32 1.82 3.09
C ARG A 76 9.15 1.22 4.48
N PHE A 77 10.15 0.47 4.95
CA PHE A 77 10.18 -0.11 6.28
C PHE A 77 11.28 0.56 7.11
N ASN A 78 11.13 0.58 8.43
CA ASN A 78 12.20 0.97 9.34
C ASN A 78 13.12 -0.23 9.65
N GLU A 79 14.15 0.01 10.47
CA GLU A 79 15.12 -1.00 10.91
C GLU A 79 14.49 -2.19 11.67
N LYS A 80 13.29 -2.00 12.24
CA LYS A 80 12.51 -3.05 12.91
C LYS A 80 11.56 -3.78 11.95
N ASN A 81 11.72 -3.58 10.63
CA ASN A 81 10.84 -4.09 9.58
C ASN A 81 9.37 -3.69 9.73
N ILE A 82 9.08 -2.54 10.36
CA ILE A 82 7.73 -1.98 10.46
C ILE A 82 7.49 -0.98 9.32
N LEU A 83 6.38 -1.15 8.61
CA LEU A 83 5.96 -0.30 7.50
C LEU A 83 5.84 1.16 7.95
N GLN A 84 6.57 2.06 7.32
CA GLN A 84 6.58 3.50 7.61
C GLN A 84 5.79 4.31 6.58
N SER A 85 5.82 3.89 5.31
CA SER A 85 5.06 4.55 4.26
C SER A 85 4.67 3.59 3.15
N VAL A 86 3.54 3.90 2.52
CA VAL A 86 3.07 3.31 1.26
C VAL A 86 2.79 4.43 0.29
N GLU A 87 3.29 4.30 -0.93
CA GLU A 87 3.03 5.22 -2.03
C GLU A 87 2.57 4.44 -3.26
N PHE A 88 1.57 4.95 -3.96
CA PHE A 88 1.06 4.36 -5.19
C PHE A 88 0.40 5.42 -6.06
N VAL A 89 0.40 5.17 -7.37
CA VAL A 89 -0.34 5.98 -8.35
C VAL A 89 -1.72 5.37 -8.54
N SER A 90 -2.76 6.19 -8.53
CA SER A 90 -4.13 5.75 -8.77
C SER A 90 -4.90 6.78 -9.59
N ARG A 91 -5.54 6.32 -10.66
CA ARG A 91 -6.46 7.13 -11.48
C ARG A 91 -7.71 7.53 -10.70
N SER A 92 -8.01 6.79 -9.62
CA SER A 92 -9.12 7.06 -8.71
C SER A 92 -8.73 7.97 -7.53
N PHE A 93 -7.64 8.74 -7.61
CA PHE A 93 -7.17 9.65 -6.55
C PHE A 93 -8.27 10.57 -5.98
N PHE A 94 -9.21 11.02 -6.81
CA PHE A 94 -10.33 11.83 -6.34
C PHE A 94 -11.33 11.03 -5.48
N GLY A 95 -11.52 9.74 -5.78
CA GLY A 95 -12.33 8.84 -4.94
C GLY A 95 -11.75 8.69 -3.53
N TYR A 96 -10.43 8.55 -3.42
CA TYR A 96 -9.72 8.56 -2.14
C TYR A 96 -9.94 9.86 -1.35
N HIS A 97 -9.86 11.01 -2.04
CA HIS A 97 -10.13 12.30 -1.43
C HIS A 97 -11.57 12.37 -0.90
N MET A 98 -12.54 11.95 -1.71
CA MET A 98 -13.95 11.96 -1.34
C MET A 98 -14.25 11.04 -0.16
N ASP A 99 -13.65 9.86 -0.08
CA ASP A 99 -13.86 9.00 1.09
C ASP A 99 -13.29 9.60 2.37
N LEU A 100 -12.11 10.22 2.32
CA LEU A 100 -11.55 10.90 3.48
C LEU A 100 -12.48 12.03 3.96
N VAL A 101 -13.01 12.86 3.06
CA VAL A 101 -13.84 14.02 3.40
C VAL A 101 -15.28 13.63 3.75
N MET A 102 -15.90 12.75 2.96
CA MET A 102 -17.32 12.47 3.03
C MET A 102 -17.64 11.27 3.91
N THR A 103 -16.83 10.22 3.85
CA THR A 103 -17.06 8.99 4.62
C THR A 103 -16.43 9.11 6.00
N TYR A 104 -15.15 9.49 6.06
CA TYR A 104 -14.40 9.57 7.33
C TYR A 104 -14.39 10.95 7.98
N LYS A 105 -14.97 11.98 7.32
CA LYS A 105 -15.11 13.35 7.84
C LYS A 105 -13.78 14.02 8.22
N ILE A 106 -12.71 13.67 7.51
CA ILE A 106 -11.36 14.19 7.74
C ILE A 106 -11.14 15.41 6.84
N LYS A 107 -10.82 16.54 7.44
CA LYS A 107 -10.61 17.79 6.70
C LYS A 107 -9.23 17.80 6.03
N PRO A 108 -9.13 18.17 4.74
CA PRO A 108 -7.86 18.37 4.09
C PRO A 108 -7.22 19.70 4.54
N LYS A 109 -5.89 19.70 4.60
CA LYS A 109 -5.07 20.90 4.50
C LYS A 109 -4.53 20.99 3.08
N TRP A 110 -4.87 22.05 2.38
CA TRP A 110 -4.37 22.31 1.02
C TRP A 110 -2.98 22.94 1.08
N GLU A 111 -2.02 22.39 0.34
CA GLU A 111 -0.62 22.83 0.40
C GLU A 111 -0.05 23.29 -0.94
N ARG A 112 -0.71 22.97 -2.06
CA ARG A 112 -0.28 23.38 -3.41
C ARG A 112 -1.50 23.68 -4.27
N TYR A 113 -1.36 24.67 -5.15
CA TYR A 113 -2.37 25.09 -6.12
C TYR A 113 -1.71 25.22 -7.51
N ASN A 114 -2.49 25.04 -8.58
CA ASN A 114 -2.03 25.26 -9.95
C ASN A 114 -2.11 26.74 -10.36
N SER A 115 -1.77 27.04 -11.62
CA SER A 115 -1.82 28.41 -12.19
C SER A 115 -3.22 29.02 -12.23
N GLU A 116 -4.27 28.19 -12.15
CA GLU A 116 -5.68 28.61 -12.10
C GLU A 116 -6.19 28.73 -10.65
N ASN A 117 -5.28 28.65 -9.67
CA ASN A 117 -5.59 28.68 -8.24
C ASN A 117 -6.49 27.52 -7.77
N MET A 118 -6.48 26.39 -8.49
CA MET A 118 -7.16 25.16 -8.08
C MET A 118 -6.23 24.31 -7.20
N PRO A 119 -6.72 23.72 -6.09
CA PRO A 119 -5.87 22.93 -5.20
C PRO A 119 -5.39 21.65 -5.85
N THR A 120 -4.09 21.37 -5.77
CA THR A 120 -3.44 20.20 -6.38
C THR A 120 -2.73 19.27 -5.40
N LEU A 121 -2.61 19.65 -4.12
CA LEU A 121 -2.08 18.77 -3.09
C LEU A 121 -2.85 18.92 -1.78
N ALA A 122 -3.48 17.81 -1.36
CA ALA A 122 -4.18 17.71 -0.09
C ALA A 122 -3.36 16.88 0.89
N ARG A 123 -3.26 17.36 2.13
CA ARG A 123 -2.75 16.60 3.26
C ARG A 123 -3.85 16.37 4.28
N PHE A 124 -3.96 15.14 4.76
CA PHE A 124 -4.87 14.74 5.82
C PHE A 124 -4.07 14.19 6.99
N GLU A 125 -4.60 14.38 8.19
CA GLU A 125 -4.10 13.74 9.40
C GLU A 125 -5.19 12.85 9.97
N TRP A 126 -4.88 11.57 10.16
CA TRP A 126 -5.82 10.56 10.60
C TRP A 126 -5.16 9.63 11.61
N GLU A 127 -5.54 9.75 12.89
CA GLU A 127 -5.08 8.87 13.98
C GLU A 127 -3.55 8.71 14.01
N GLY A 128 -2.83 9.81 13.92
CA GLY A 128 -1.36 9.84 13.93
C GLY A 128 -0.69 9.36 12.63
N ARG A 129 -1.44 9.20 11.54
CA ARG A 129 -0.91 8.98 10.18
C ARG A 129 -1.19 10.21 9.35
N LYS A 130 -0.33 10.43 8.35
CA LYS A 130 -0.53 11.47 7.34
C LYS A 130 -0.81 10.82 6.00
N ILE A 131 -1.80 11.35 5.31
CA ILE A 131 -2.18 10.93 3.96
C ILE A 131 -2.00 12.15 3.05
N VAL A 132 -1.28 11.97 1.95
CA VAL A 132 -1.11 13.00 0.91
C VAL A 132 -1.75 12.49 -0.36
N ILE A 133 -2.54 13.34 -0.99
CA ILE A 133 -3.08 13.10 -2.33
C ILE A 133 -2.58 14.24 -3.20
N ASP A 134 -1.70 13.90 -4.15
CA ASP A 134 -1.23 14.79 -5.20
C ASP A 134 -2.09 14.56 -6.44
N PHE A 135 -2.91 15.56 -6.79
CA PHE A 135 -3.90 15.48 -7.86
C PHE A 135 -3.26 15.58 -9.24
N ASP A 136 -2.12 16.27 -9.36
CA ASP A 136 -1.37 16.40 -10.61
C ASP A 136 -0.64 15.09 -10.93
N ALA A 137 0.04 14.54 -9.92
CA ALA A 137 0.80 13.29 -10.05
C ALA A 137 -0.09 12.04 -9.96
N GLN A 138 -1.35 12.19 -9.55
CA GLN A 138 -2.28 11.08 -9.24
C GLN A 138 -1.71 10.12 -8.20
N THR A 139 -0.93 10.65 -7.26
CA THR A 139 -0.19 9.86 -6.27
C THR A 139 -0.83 9.97 -4.90
N ILE A 140 -0.95 8.84 -4.23
CA ILE A 140 -1.40 8.75 -2.84
C ILE A 140 -0.24 8.23 -2.00
N ILE A 141 0.05 8.94 -0.91
CA ILE A 141 1.09 8.57 0.06
C ILE A 141 0.44 8.46 1.43
N VAL A 142 0.56 7.31 2.06
CA VAL A 142 0.17 7.09 3.46
C VAL A 142 1.42 6.86 4.27
N TYR A 143 1.67 7.64 5.31
CA TYR A 143 2.89 7.49 6.09
C TYR A 143 2.71 7.82 7.58
N LYS A 144 3.56 7.23 8.40
CA LYS A 144 3.70 7.58 9.82
C LYS A 144 4.75 8.69 9.93
N PRO A 145 4.40 9.90 10.41
CA PRO A 145 5.40 10.91 10.68
C PRO A 145 6.39 10.38 11.72
N LYS A 146 7.67 10.76 11.59
CA LYS A 146 8.65 10.52 12.65
C LYS A 146 8.13 11.19 13.92
N SER A 147 8.25 10.50 15.06
CA SER A 147 8.02 11.17 16.34
C SER A 147 9.04 12.29 16.42
N ASP A 148 8.59 13.54 16.52
CA ASP A 148 9.48 14.61 16.93
C ASP A 148 9.98 14.22 18.32
N ALA A 149 11.29 14.05 18.47
CA ALA A 149 11.92 13.99 19.78
C ALA A 149 11.72 15.38 20.39
N ARG A 150 10.66 15.55 21.16
CA ARG A 150 10.46 16.70 22.05
C ARG A 150 11.01 16.36 23.42
#